data_AF-A0A2D5R4L0-F1
#
_entry.id   AF-A0A2D5R4L0-F1
#
_cell.length_a   1.000
_cell.length_b   1.000
_cell.length_c   1.000
_cell.angle_alpha   90.00
_cell.angle_beta   90.00
_cell.angle_gamma   90.00
#
_symmetry.space_group_name_H-M   'P 1'
#
loop_
_entity.id
_entity.type
_entity.pdbx_description
1 polymer ?
#
loop_
_entity_poly.entity_id
_entity_poly.type
_entity_poly.pdbx_seq_one_letter_code
_entity_poly.pdbx_strand_id
1 'polypeptide(L)'
;MGGNPIMVCDAPLAKLFEKSFTTQEIHFDLDETQSILERHNPSLIISIERPGQAADGRYYNMRGVDISKHCANFDRFMSLATCPTIAIGDGGNEIGMGNIGDALTKLDIQPSTTTCDELLLADISNWAAHGLLALISVLVEKDMLSDWDNDAVLTFLSDAGSVDGVTGENTLTEDSVASSVSQQLVKDLQTLSGF
;
A
#
# COMPACT_ATOMS: atom_id res chain seq x y z
N MET A 1 -6.68 8.08 17.59
CA MET A 1 -6.67 9.23 16.67
C MET A 1 -8.06 9.66 16.18
N GLY A 2 -9.12 8.84 16.31
CA GLY A 2 -10.50 9.30 16.07
C GLY A 2 -10.92 9.44 14.60
N GLY A 3 -10.11 8.99 13.65
CA GLY A 3 -10.46 8.93 12.23
C GLY A 3 -11.35 7.73 11.87
N ASN A 4 -11.92 7.77 10.67
CA ASN A 4 -12.79 6.72 10.12
C ASN A 4 -12.12 6.13 8.85
N PRO A 5 -11.13 5.22 8.99
CA PRO A 5 -10.44 4.66 7.85
C PRO A 5 -11.37 3.78 7.02
N ILE A 6 -11.20 3.83 5.70
CA ILE A 6 -11.91 2.99 4.73
C ILE A 6 -10.86 2.29 3.88
N MET A 7 -10.91 0.96 3.83
CA MET A 7 -10.06 0.18 2.95
C MET A 7 -10.66 0.21 1.54
N VAL A 8 -9.89 0.68 0.56
CA VAL A 8 -10.34 0.74 -0.84
C VAL A 8 -9.47 -0.19 -1.68
N CYS A 9 -10.04 -1.29 -2.15
CA CYS A 9 -9.32 -2.30 -2.93
C CYS A 9 -10.28 -3.12 -3.79
N ASP A 10 -9.73 -3.91 -4.72
CA ASP A 10 -10.49 -4.86 -5.54
C ASP A 10 -10.58 -6.25 -4.90
N ALA A 11 -11.49 -7.08 -5.40
CA ALA A 11 -11.58 -8.49 -5.04
C ALA A 11 -10.33 -9.27 -5.54
N PRO A 12 -9.84 -10.27 -4.78
CA PRO A 12 -10.49 -10.88 -3.61
C PRO A 12 -10.25 -10.15 -2.27
N LEU A 13 -9.32 -9.19 -2.21
CA LEU A 13 -8.91 -8.55 -0.96
C LEU A 13 -10.06 -7.78 -0.31
N ALA A 14 -10.87 -7.06 -1.10
CA ALA A 14 -12.05 -6.36 -0.60
C ALA A 14 -13.00 -7.31 0.16
N LYS A 15 -13.25 -8.50 -0.37
CA LYS A 15 -14.13 -9.51 0.26
C LYS A 15 -13.55 -10.11 1.53
N LEU A 16 -12.22 -10.15 1.64
CA LEU A 16 -11.55 -10.53 2.87
C LEU A 16 -11.71 -9.44 3.93
N PHE A 17 -11.48 -8.18 3.56
CA PHE A 17 -11.48 -7.04 4.48
C PHE A 17 -12.88 -6.63 4.95
N GLU A 18 -13.92 -6.78 4.12
CA GLU A 18 -15.33 -6.51 4.49
C GLU A 18 -15.80 -7.25 5.76
N LYS A 19 -15.12 -8.34 6.14
CA LYS A 19 -15.42 -9.12 7.37
C LYS A 19 -15.03 -8.41 8.66
N SER A 20 -14.04 -7.52 8.60
CA SER A 20 -13.38 -6.94 9.78
C SER A 20 -13.22 -5.42 9.71
N PHE A 21 -13.27 -4.83 8.51
CA PHE A 21 -12.98 -3.42 8.26
C PHE A 21 -14.06 -2.75 7.41
N THR A 22 -14.22 -1.44 7.60
CA THR A 22 -15.00 -0.63 6.67
C THR A 22 -14.30 -0.64 5.33
N THR A 23 -14.94 -1.20 4.32
CA THR A 23 -14.31 -1.50 3.03
C THR A 23 -15.18 -0.99 1.90
N GLN A 24 -14.55 -0.42 0.89
CA GLN A 24 -15.14 0.01 -0.37
C GLN A 24 -14.47 -0.75 -1.51
N GLU A 25 -15.19 -1.70 -2.08
CA GLU A 25 -14.71 -2.41 -3.27
C GLU A 25 -14.64 -1.46 -4.48
N ILE A 26 -13.61 -1.62 -5.29
CA ILE A 26 -13.47 -1.02 -6.61
C ILE A 26 -13.36 -2.11 -7.68
N HIS A 27 -13.87 -1.84 -8.87
CA HIS A 27 -13.98 -2.84 -9.95
C HIS A 27 -13.10 -2.50 -11.15
N PHE A 28 -12.60 -3.51 -11.84
CA PHE A 28 -11.64 -3.35 -12.96
C PHE A 28 -12.17 -2.49 -14.12
N ASP A 29 -13.44 -2.66 -14.48
CA ASP A 29 -14.03 -2.06 -15.68
C ASP A 29 -14.99 -0.89 -15.37
N LEU A 30 -15.05 -0.43 -14.13
CA LEU A 30 -15.96 0.63 -13.70
C LEU A 30 -15.19 1.82 -13.12
N ASP A 31 -15.47 3.00 -13.66
CA ASP A 31 -15.01 4.25 -13.09
C ASP A 31 -16.05 4.81 -12.11
N GLU A 32 -15.94 4.37 -10.86
CA GLU A 32 -16.82 4.79 -9.75
C GLU A 32 -16.16 5.85 -8.85
N THR A 33 -14.93 6.26 -9.17
CA THR A 33 -14.04 7.04 -8.31
C THR A 33 -14.69 8.32 -7.81
N GLN A 34 -15.27 9.12 -8.71
CA GLN A 34 -15.91 10.39 -8.35
C GLN A 34 -17.03 10.18 -7.31
N SER A 35 -17.89 9.18 -7.54
CA SER A 35 -19.02 8.90 -6.64
C SER A 35 -18.56 8.39 -5.28
N ILE A 36 -17.45 7.65 -5.25
CA ILE A 36 -16.84 7.13 -4.02
C ILE A 36 -16.19 8.27 -3.23
N LEU A 37 -15.45 9.16 -3.90
CA LEU A 37 -14.85 10.34 -3.28
C LEU A 37 -15.91 11.27 -2.70
N GLU A 38 -17.01 11.53 -3.42
CA GLU A 38 -18.12 12.36 -2.92
C GLU A 38 -18.84 11.73 -1.73
N ARG A 39 -19.05 10.40 -1.76
CA ARG A 39 -19.71 9.66 -0.68
C ARG A 39 -18.90 9.68 0.61
N HIS A 40 -17.61 9.40 0.52
CA HIS A 40 -16.75 9.23 1.69
C HIS A 40 -16.07 10.53 2.12
N ASN A 41 -15.93 11.50 1.20
CA ASN A 41 -15.34 12.81 1.42
C ASN A 41 -14.05 12.75 2.27
N PRO A 42 -13.02 12.01 1.82
CA PRO A 42 -11.83 11.76 2.62
C PRO A 42 -11.04 13.04 2.89
N SER A 43 -10.43 13.12 4.07
CA SER A 43 -9.48 14.18 4.41
C SER A 43 -8.02 13.83 4.09
N LEU A 44 -7.76 12.57 3.71
CA LEU A 44 -6.45 12.02 3.37
C LEU A 44 -6.67 10.75 2.55
N ILE A 45 -5.87 10.54 1.51
CA ILE A 45 -5.79 9.28 0.76
C ILE A 45 -4.38 8.72 0.90
N ILE A 46 -4.27 7.43 1.23
CA ILE A 46 -2.99 6.72 1.35
C ILE A 46 -3.01 5.52 0.40
N SER A 47 -2.00 5.42 -0.44
CA SER A 47 -1.71 4.25 -1.26
C SER A 47 -0.53 3.49 -0.67
N ILE A 48 -0.64 2.17 -0.52
CA ILE A 48 0.45 1.30 -0.04
C ILE A 48 0.57 0.15 -1.03
N GLU A 49 1.74 0.00 -1.65
CA GLU A 49 2.06 -1.13 -2.54
C GLU A 49 1.04 -1.35 -3.67
N ARG A 50 0.42 -0.26 -4.13
CA ARG A 50 -0.60 -0.30 -5.18
C ARG A 50 0.05 -0.05 -6.54
N PRO A 51 -0.09 -0.96 -7.53
CA PRO A 51 0.41 -0.69 -8.87
C PRO A 51 -0.16 0.60 -9.43
N GLY A 52 0.70 1.44 -10.01
CA GLY A 52 0.32 2.68 -10.65
C GLY A 52 0.45 2.62 -12.17
N GLN A 53 -0.27 3.49 -12.87
CA GLN A 53 -0.25 3.55 -14.33
C GLN A 53 1.11 3.99 -14.85
N ALA A 54 1.67 3.20 -15.76
CA ALA A 54 2.79 3.60 -16.59
C ALA A 54 2.38 4.64 -17.64
N ALA A 55 3.35 5.16 -18.39
CA ALA A 55 3.14 6.21 -19.39
C ALA A 55 2.15 5.82 -20.52
N ASP A 56 1.94 4.53 -20.75
CA ASP A 56 0.97 3.99 -21.72
C ASP A 56 -0.42 3.71 -21.10
N GLY A 57 -0.63 4.06 -19.83
CA GLY A 57 -1.87 3.87 -19.08
C GLY A 57 -2.08 2.46 -18.53
N ARG A 58 -1.10 1.55 -18.69
CA ARG A 58 -1.17 0.15 -18.22
C ARG A 58 -0.45 -0.04 -16.90
N TYR A 59 -0.68 -1.20 -16.28
CA TYR A 59 -0.05 -1.61 -15.03
C TYR A 59 0.94 -2.74 -15.31
N TYR A 60 2.12 -2.66 -14.68
CA TYR A 60 3.18 -3.65 -14.85
C TYR A 60 3.70 -4.10 -13.49
N ASN A 61 4.08 -5.37 -13.39
CA ASN A 61 4.84 -5.85 -12.22
C ASN A 61 6.35 -5.62 -12.43
N MET A 62 7.15 -5.94 -11.40
CA MET A 62 8.61 -5.81 -11.44
C MET A 62 9.32 -6.64 -12.53
N ARG A 63 8.62 -7.57 -13.19
CA ARG A 63 9.14 -8.36 -14.33
C ARG A 63 8.73 -7.76 -15.69
N GLY A 64 8.10 -6.59 -15.70
CA GLY A 64 7.58 -5.94 -16.91
C GLY A 64 6.36 -6.63 -17.52
N VAL A 65 5.68 -7.49 -16.77
CA VAL A 65 4.46 -8.17 -17.24
C VAL A 65 3.25 -7.26 -17.03
N ASP A 66 2.46 -7.08 -18.08
CA ASP A 66 1.20 -6.35 -18.04
C ASP A 66 0.18 -7.06 -17.14
N ILE A 67 -0.18 -6.40 -16.04
CA ILE A 67 -1.14 -6.87 -15.04
C ILE A 67 -2.44 -6.05 -15.06
N SER A 68 -2.70 -5.27 -16.10
CA SER A 68 -3.84 -4.32 -16.15
C SER A 68 -5.19 -5.01 -15.95
N LYS A 69 -5.36 -6.24 -16.46
CA LYS A 69 -6.56 -7.06 -16.27
C LYS A 69 -6.80 -7.52 -14.82
N HIS A 70 -5.84 -7.28 -13.94
CA HIS A 70 -5.82 -7.68 -12.53
C HIS A 70 -5.62 -6.48 -11.60
N CYS A 71 -5.73 -5.24 -12.10
CA CYS A 71 -5.57 -4.04 -11.29
C CYS A 71 -6.74 -3.07 -11.54
N ALA A 72 -7.58 -2.85 -10.53
CA ALA A 72 -8.60 -1.80 -10.59
C ALA A 72 -7.95 -0.41 -10.50
N ASN A 73 -8.50 0.58 -11.21
CA ASN A 73 -7.85 1.88 -11.35
C ASN A 73 -7.95 2.71 -10.06
N PHE A 74 -6.90 2.67 -9.23
CA PHE A 74 -6.79 3.51 -8.03
C PHE A 74 -6.15 4.88 -8.32
N ASP A 75 -5.40 5.03 -9.42
CA ASP A 75 -4.75 6.28 -9.84
C ASP A 75 -5.74 7.43 -9.99
N ARG A 76 -6.99 7.12 -10.36
CA ARG A 76 -8.08 8.09 -10.41
C ARG A 76 -8.40 8.72 -9.05
N PHE A 77 -8.27 7.97 -7.96
CA PHE A 77 -8.45 8.53 -6.62
C PHE A 77 -7.37 9.56 -6.31
N MET A 78 -6.12 9.29 -6.73
CA MET A 78 -4.99 10.20 -6.55
C MET A 78 -5.15 11.48 -7.38
N SER A 79 -5.51 11.33 -8.66
CA SER A 79 -5.64 12.47 -9.59
C SER A 79 -6.87 13.35 -9.35
N LEU A 80 -7.95 12.80 -8.79
CA LEU A 80 -9.16 13.55 -8.43
C LEU A 80 -9.18 13.98 -6.95
N ALA A 81 -8.15 13.64 -6.18
CA ALA A 81 -8.06 14.01 -4.78
C ALA A 81 -8.07 15.54 -4.61
N THR A 82 -8.94 16.04 -3.73
CA THR A 82 -8.91 17.43 -3.25
C THR A 82 -8.32 17.54 -1.85
N CYS A 83 -7.84 16.42 -1.30
CA CYS A 83 -7.19 16.30 0.00
C CYS A 83 -5.76 15.79 -0.18
N PRO A 84 -4.90 15.90 0.85
CA PRO A 84 -3.54 15.38 0.78
C PRO A 84 -3.50 13.90 0.39
N THR A 85 -2.48 13.53 -0.35
CA THR A 85 -2.23 12.17 -0.83
C THR A 85 -0.85 11.69 -0.39
N ILE A 86 -0.80 10.49 0.19
CA ILE A 86 0.45 9.82 0.55
C ILE A 86 0.54 8.54 -0.28
N ALA A 87 1.73 8.22 -0.75
CA ALA A 87 1.98 6.92 -1.35
C ALA A 87 3.22 6.26 -0.76
N ILE A 88 3.18 4.92 -0.69
CA ILE A 88 4.26 4.07 -0.23
C ILE A 88 4.52 3.01 -1.31
N GLY A 89 5.78 2.88 -1.71
CA GLY A 89 6.24 1.86 -2.66
C GLY A 89 7.71 1.56 -2.47
N ASP A 90 8.17 0.46 -3.08
CA ASP A 90 9.56 0.00 -3.01
C ASP A 90 10.15 -0.38 -4.40
N GLY A 91 9.30 -0.68 -5.40
CA GLY A 91 9.72 -1.19 -6.71
C GLY A 91 9.86 -0.14 -7.82
N GLY A 92 9.09 0.94 -7.77
CA GLY A 92 9.06 2.00 -8.80
C GLY A 92 7.87 1.92 -9.76
N ASN A 93 7.10 0.84 -9.72
CA ASN A 93 5.88 0.65 -10.51
C ASN A 93 4.59 0.93 -9.70
N GLU A 94 4.72 1.37 -8.46
CA GLU A 94 3.60 1.72 -7.57
C GLU A 94 3.15 3.17 -7.77
N ILE A 95 1.91 3.45 -7.38
CA ILE A 95 1.38 4.81 -7.26
C ILE A 95 2.33 5.66 -6.41
N GLY A 96 2.53 6.91 -6.83
CA GLY A 96 3.42 7.87 -6.18
C GLY A 96 4.82 7.91 -6.76
N MET A 97 5.28 6.81 -7.37
CA MET A 97 6.61 6.70 -7.98
C MET A 97 6.83 7.66 -9.16
N GLY A 98 5.76 8.22 -9.72
CA GLY A 98 5.83 9.32 -10.67
C GLY A 98 6.59 10.55 -10.14
N ASN A 99 6.65 10.75 -8.81
CA ASN A 99 7.40 11.84 -8.18
C ASN A 99 8.92 11.74 -8.41
N ILE A 100 9.43 10.53 -8.68
CA ILE A 100 10.86 10.24 -8.85
C ILE A 100 11.18 9.62 -10.22
N GLY A 101 10.32 9.87 -11.22
CA GLY A 101 10.44 9.26 -12.55
C GLY A 101 11.84 9.35 -13.18
N ASP A 102 12.53 10.49 -13.04
CA ASP A 102 13.90 10.67 -13.54
C ASP A 102 14.90 9.69 -12.92
N ALA A 103 14.77 9.38 -11.63
CA ALA A 103 15.62 8.41 -10.94
C ALA A 103 15.34 6.98 -11.42
N LEU A 104 14.07 6.68 -11.70
CA LEU A 104 13.61 5.35 -12.13
C LEU A 104 13.99 5.02 -13.58
N THR A 105 14.28 6.02 -14.42
CA THR A 105 14.77 5.78 -15.80
C THR A 105 16.05 4.94 -15.90
N LYS A 106 16.78 4.80 -14.78
CA LYS A 106 18.02 4.03 -14.68
C LYS A 106 17.79 2.56 -14.33
N LEU A 107 16.57 2.19 -14.00
CA LEU A 107 16.18 0.85 -13.60
C LEU A 107 15.53 0.11 -14.78
N ASP A 108 15.71 -1.21 -14.83
CA ASP A 108 15.08 -2.07 -15.85
C ASP A 108 13.65 -2.45 -15.42
N ILE A 109 12.80 -1.44 -15.30
CA ILE A 109 11.39 -1.57 -14.90
C ILE A 109 10.52 -0.72 -15.82
N GLN A 110 9.21 -0.95 -15.75
CA GLN A 110 8.22 -0.05 -16.34
C GLN A 110 7.64 0.83 -15.22
N PRO A 111 8.14 2.07 -15.05
CA PRO A 111 7.80 2.89 -13.89
C PRO A 111 6.38 3.41 -13.96
N SER A 112 5.77 3.61 -12.80
CA SER A 112 4.53 4.37 -12.70
C SER A 112 4.80 5.85 -13.00
N THR A 113 3.81 6.50 -13.59
CA THR A 113 3.76 7.94 -13.82
C THR A 113 2.82 8.66 -12.86
N THR A 114 2.12 7.91 -12.01
CA THR A 114 1.16 8.46 -11.05
C THR A 114 1.90 9.09 -9.88
N THR A 115 1.59 10.35 -9.61
CA THR A 115 2.21 11.16 -8.55
C THR A 115 1.37 11.18 -7.28
N CYS A 116 1.95 11.69 -6.19
CA CYS A 116 1.28 11.96 -4.92
C CYS A 116 1.90 13.21 -4.26
N ASP A 117 1.30 13.72 -3.18
CA ASP A 117 1.88 14.87 -2.46
C ASP A 117 3.12 14.45 -1.67
N GLU A 118 3.05 13.31 -0.97
CA GLU A 118 4.16 12.78 -0.16
C GLU A 118 4.44 11.30 -0.50
N LEU A 119 5.67 11.02 -0.94
CA LEU A 119 6.13 9.67 -1.28
C LEU A 119 7.05 9.14 -0.19
N LEU A 120 6.75 7.96 0.35
CA LEU A 120 7.63 7.20 1.23
C LEU A 120 8.19 5.99 0.49
N LEU A 121 9.49 5.77 0.67
CA LEU A 121 10.23 4.64 0.10
C LEU A 121 10.81 3.81 1.25
N ALA A 122 10.76 2.50 1.11
CA ALA A 122 11.47 1.54 1.96
C ALA A 122 11.88 0.32 1.11
N ASP A 123 12.65 -0.60 1.69
CA ASP A 123 12.97 -1.87 1.03
C ASP A 123 11.74 -2.80 0.95
N ILE A 124 10.76 -2.60 1.85
CA ILE A 124 9.44 -3.26 1.86
C ILE A 124 8.41 -2.20 2.23
N SER A 125 7.38 -2.00 1.42
CA SER A 125 6.33 -0.99 1.66
C SER A 125 5.67 -1.07 3.05
N ASN A 126 5.46 -2.28 3.57
CA ASN A 126 4.92 -2.48 4.92
C ASN A 126 5.81 -1.85 6.01
N TRP A 127 7.13 -1.86 5.84
CA TRP A 127 8.07 -1.27 6.79
C TRP A 127 7.96 0.26 6.84
N ALA A 128 7.74 0.91 5.68
CA ALA A 128 7.46 2.34 5.65
C ALA A 128 6.15 2.69 6.37
N ALA A 129 5.11 1.84 6.25
CA ALA A 129 3.87 2.02 7.00
C ALA A 129 4.08 1.88 8.52
N HIS A 130 4.90 0.92 8.96
CA HIS A 130 5.31 0.82 10.36
C HIS A 130 6.11 2.04 10.84
N GLY A 131 7.03 2.55 10.01
CA GLY A 131 7.77 3.77 10.30
C GLY A 131 6.85 4.99 10.48
N LEU A 132 5.82 5.12 9.65
CA LEU A 132 4.81 6.16 9.80
C LEU A 132 4.03 6.01 11.12
N LEU A 133 3.63 4.79 11.50
CA LEU A 133 3.00 4.54 12.79
C LEU A 133 3.94 4.86 13.96
N ALA A 134 5.23 4.56 13.87
CA ALA A 134 6.22 4.90 14.89
C ALA A 134 6.35 6.44 15.05
N LEU A 135 6.37 7.19 13.95
CA LEU A 135 6.36 8.65 13.98
C LEU A 135 5.09 9.18 14.65
N ILE A 136 3.93 8.61 14.29
CA ILE A 136 2.66 8.95 14.92
C ILE A 136 2.71 8.66 16.42
N SER A 137 3.28 7.52 16.85
CA SER A 137 3.40 7.15 18.26
C SER A 137 4.07 8.24 19.09
N VAL A 138 5.14 8.84 18.56
CA VAL A 138 5.83 9.97 19.19
C VAL A 138 4.92 11.20 19.26
N LEU A 139 4.23 11.53 18.17
CA LEU A 139 3.38 12.73 18.08
C LEU A 139 2.16 12.67 19.01
N VAL A 140 1.60 11.48 19.23
CA VAL A 140 0.41 11.28 20.06
C VAL A 140 0.73 10.76 21.46
N GLU A 141 2.02 10.58 21.78
CA GLU A 141 2.52 10.02 23.05
C GLU A 141 1.84 8.68 23.43
N LYS A 142 1.64 7.82 22.43
CA LYS A 142 1.04 6.49 22.61
C LYS A 142 1.67 5.49 21.65
N ASP A 143 2.04 4.31 22.13
CA ASP A 143 2.48 3.22 21.26
C ASP A 143 1.35 2.80 20.31
N MET A 144 1.50 3.12 19.02
CA MET A 144 0.58 2.74 17.95
C MET A 144 0.94 1.37 17.34
N LEU A 145 2.08 0.79 17.71
CA LEU A 145 2.59 -0.50 17.24
C LEU A 145 2.42 -1.62 18.29
N SER A 146 1.91 -1.31 19.49
CA SER A 146 1.85 -2.23 20.63
C SER A 146 1.16 -3.57 20.34
N ASP A 147 0.15 -3.54 19.46
CA ASP A 147 -0.71 -4.67 19.16
C ASP A 147 -0.32 -5.35 17.83
N TRP A 148 0.81 -4.97 17.22
CA TRP A 148 1.26 -5.54 15.94
C TRP A 148 1.87 -6.93 16.12
N ASP A 149 1.22 -7.91 15.47
CA ASP A 149 1.69 -9.28 15.33
C ASP A 149 1.79 -9.63 13.84
N ASN A 150 3.01 -9.61 13.32
CA ASN A 150 3.29 -9.81 11.91
C ASN A 150 2.94 -11.25 11.46
N ASP A 151 3.22 -12.24 12.32
CA ASP A 151 2.91 -13.64 12.04
C ASP A 151 1.40 -13.84 11.93
N ALA A 152 0.62 -13.23 12.83
CA ALA A 152 -0.84 -13.31 12.77
C ALA A 152 -1.41 -12.65 11.51
N VAL A 153 -0.91 -11.47 11.14
CA VAL A 153 -1.34 -10.76 9.92
C VAL A 153 -1.01 -11.56 8.67
N LEU A 154 0.24 -12.04 8.53
CA LEU A 154 0.64 -12.84 7.37
C LEU A 154 -0.10 -14.18 7.32
N THR A 155 -0.34 -14.83 8.46
CA THR A 155 -1.14 -16.06 8.52
C THR A 155 -2.56 -15.82 8.02
N PHE A 156 -3.19 -14.72 8.47
CA PHE A 156 -4.54 -14.35 8.02
C PHE A 156 -4.62 -14.13 6.50
N LEU A 157 -3.61 -13.49 5.90
CA LEU A 157 -3.55 -13.26 4.45
C LEU A 157 -3.22 -14.56 3.69
N SER A 158 -2.28 -15.36 4.20
CA SER A 158 -1.87 -16.67 3.66
C SER A 158 -3.06 -17.64 3.60
N ASP A 159 -3.84 -17.74 4.68
CA ASP A 159 -5.05 -18.57 4.76
C ASP A 159 -6.12 -18.14 3.75
N ALA A 160 -6.10 -16.87 3.32
CA ALA A 160 -6.96 -16.34 2.28
C ALA A 160 -6.38 -16.49 0.86
N GLY A 161 -5.18 -17.05 0.73
CA GLY A 161 -4.53 -17.35 -0.55
C GLY A 161 -3.58 -16.26 -1.05
N SER A 162 -3.12 -15.33 -0.20
CA SER A 162 -2.04 -14.42 -0.61
C SER A 162 -0.77 -15.19 -0.97
N VAL A 163 0.07 -14.57 -1.79
CA VAL A 163 1.38 -15.08 -2.15
C VAL A 163 2.43 -14.00 -1.94
N ASP A 164 3.66 -14.44 -1.69
CA ASP A 164 4.83 -13.59 -1.68
C ASP A 164 5.11 -13.02 -3.09
N GLY A 165 5.28 -11.70 -3.20
CA GLY A 165 5.38 -11.00 -4.49
C GLY A 165 6.61 -11.38 -5.32
N VAL A 166 7.68 -11.86 -4.68
CA VAL A 166 8.94 -12.21 -5.33
C VAL A 166 8.94 -13.67 -5.79
N THR A 167 8.56 -14.58 -4.89
CA THR A 167 8.57 -16.04 -5.15
C THR A 167 7.31 -16.52 -5.85
N GLY A 168 6.17 -15.88 -5.63
CA GLY A 168 4.85 -16.34 -6.07
C GLY A 168 4.30 -17.51 -5.25
N GLU A 169 4.95 -17.88 -4.16
CA GLU A 169 4.54 -18.97 -3.27
C GLU A 169 3.71 -18.43 -2.10
N ASN A 170 2.82 -19.26 -1.58
CA ASN A 170 2.07 -18.94 -0.37
C ASN A 170 2.95 -19.24 0.86
N THR A 171 3.71 -18.23 1.28
CA THR A 171 4.63 -18.28 2.43
C THR A 171 4.38 -17.09 3.35
N LEU A 172 4.74 -17.25 4.63
CA LEU A 172 4.66 -16.18 5.64
C LEU A 172 5.86 -15.23 5.51
N THR A 173 5.97 -14.59 4.36
CA THR A 173 7.05 -13.69 3.98
C THR A 173 6.51 -12.43 3.34
N GLU A 174 7.28 -11.35 3.45
CA GLU A 174 7.08 -10.08 2.75
C GLU A 174 8.32 -9.90 1.87
N ASP A 175 8.15 -9.88 0.55
CA ASP A 175 9.24 -9.76 -0.43
C ASP A 175 10.42 -10.70 -0.19
N SER A 176 10.10 -11.98 0.05
CA SER A 176 11.02 -13.05 0.42
C SER A 176 11.71 -12.90 1.78
N VAL A 177 11.33 -11.89 2.56
CA VAL A 177 11.82 -11.67 3.91
C VAL A 177 10.90 -12.36 4.92
N ALA A 178 11.51 -13.13 5.81
CA ALA A 178 10.77 -13.84 6.86
C ALA A 178 10.07 -12.86 7.81
N SER A 179 8.84 -13.18 8.20
CA SER A 179 8.03 -12.40 9.15
C SER A 179 8.77 -11.96 10.41
N SER A 180 9.67 -12.80 10.92
CA SER A 180 10.47 -12.49 12.12
C SER A 180 11.37 -11.27 11.97
N VAL A 181 11.80 -10.95 10.75
CA VAL A 181 12.59 -9.74 10.44
C VAL A 181 11.70 -8.50 10.54
N SER A 182 10.53 -8.50 9.90
CA SER A 182 9.55 -7.42 10.02
C SER A 182 9.10 -7.22 11.47
N GLN A 183 8.86 -8.30 12.21
CA GLN A 183 8.52 -8.24 13.62
C GLN A 183 9.64 -7.62 14.47
N GLN A 184 10.91 -7.90 14.14
CA GLN A 184 12.04 -7.26 14.82
C GLN A 184 12.13 -5.77 14.47
N LEU A 185 11.94 -5.41 13.19
CA LEU A 185 11.91 -4.02 12.76
C LEU A 185 10.83 -3.22 13.49
N VAL A 186 9.64 -3.78 13.70
CA VAL A 186 8.57 -3.13 14.48
C VAL A 186 9.00 -2.90 15.94
N LYS A 187 9.68 -3.87 16.58
CA LYS A 187 10.21 -3.70 17.94
C LYS A 187 11.30 -2.62 18.02
N ASP A 188 12.15 -2.56 17.02
CA ASP A 188 13.20 -1.54 16.93
C ASP A 188 12.58 -0.15 16.76
N LEU A 189 11.52 -0.04 15.95
CA LEU A 189 10.74 1.19 15.80
C LEU A 189 10.02 1.61 17.08
N GLN A 190 9.43 0.68 17.83
CA GLN A 190 8.84 0.95 19.16
C GLN A 190 9.90 1.55 20.09
N THR A 191 11.06 0.88 20.20
CA THR A 191 12.18 1.33 21.02
C THR A 191 12.65 2.73 20.60
N LEU A 192 12.79 2.98 19.29
CA LEU A 192 13.19 4.27 18.73
C LEU A 192 12.17 5.37 19.03
N SER A 193 10.88 5.03 19.03
CA SER A 193 9.77 5.94 19.35
C SER A 193 9.54 6.14 20.85
N GLY A 194 10.32 5.47 21.70
CA GLY A 194 10.28 5.61 23.16
C GLY A 194 9.31 4.69 23.90
N PHE A 195 8.91 3.58 23.26
CA PHE A 195 8.00 2.56 23.82
C PHE A 195 8.66 1.19 23.97
#